data_AF-A0A4Q3WXS3-F1
#
_entry.id   AF-A0A4Q3WXS3-F1
#
_cell.length_a   1.000
_cell.length_b   1.000
_cell.length_c   1.000
_cell.angle_alpha   90.00
_cell.angle_beta   90.00
_cell.angle_gamma   90.00
#
_symmetry.space_group_name_H-M   'P 1'
#
loop_
_entity.id
_entity.type
_entity.pdbx_description
1 polymer ?
#
loop_
_entity_poly.entity_id
_entity_poly.type
_entity_poly.pdbx_seq_one_letter_code
_entity_poly.pdbx_strand_id
1 'polypeptide(L)'
;MRHFSRRFRIRVKVRTLALHTIALTSCTGAVKAQPQAGSPLSGSPLSGRPWGNVPSGSSLLCLDGECQPAISKVIFFDRPAYRLTDGRTEAIIVPEIGRIMSYGKVGGPNLLWNAPTTKGVDWGWKNYGGDKNWLAPQSDWPVTQGKGWPPDTAFDGQPHQIEVLSGGKLQLTSPLSANTGMRFVRTLYYADNG
;
A
#
# COMPACT_ATOMS: atom_id res chain seq x y z
N MET A 1 -12.06 1.12 -36.73
CA MET A 1 -11.45 1.49 -35.44
C MET A 1 -10.92 0.22 -34.78
N ARG A 2 -9.63 0.15 -34.46
CA ARG A 2 -9.10 -0.97 -33.64
C ARG A 2 -9.31 -0.59 -32.18
N HIS A 3 -10.03 -1.41 -31.42
CA HIS A 3 -10.18 -1.21 -29.97
C HIS A 3 -8.87 -1.63 -29.28
N PHE A 4 -8.09 -0.66 -28.79
CA PHE A 4 -6.92 -0.93 -27.97
C PHE A 4 -7.38 -1.11 -26.51
N SER A 5 -7.76 -2.33 -26.14
CA SER A 5 -8.15 -2.63 -24.76
C SER A 5 -6.93 -2.63 -23.83
N ARG A 6 -6.76 -1.67 -22.91
CA ARG A 6 -5.66 -1.76 -21.93
C ARG A 6 -5.93 -2.88 -20.93
N ARG A 7 -4.87 -3.51 -20.41
CA ARG A 7 -4.98 -4.55 -19.37
C ARG A 7 -4.47 -4.04 -18.05
N PHE A 8 -5.25 -4.25 -17.00
CA PHE A 8 -4.78 -4.08 -15.62
C PHE A 8 -3.66 -5.09 -15.34
N ARG A 9 -2.54 -4.62 -14.80
CA ARG A 9 -1.36 -5.42 -14.49
C ARG A 9 -0.91 -5.18 -13.06
N ILE A 10 -0.50 -6.28 -12.44
CA ILE A 10 0.18 -6.30 -11.15
C ILE A 10 1.54 -6.92 -11.40
N ARG A 11 2.61 -6.16 -11.17
CA ARG A 11 3.98 -6.68 -11.13
C ARG A 11 4.41 -6.78 -9.68
N VAL A 12 4.80 -7.97 -9.24
CA VAL A 12 5.29 -8.21 -7.88
C VAL A 12 6.77 -8.51 -7.92
N LYS A 13 7.54 -7.88 -7.04
CA LYS A 13 8.93 -8.21 -6.74
C LYS A 13 9.04 -8.51 -5.25
N VAL A 14 9.77 -9.56 -4.90
CA VAL A 14 10.17 -9.84 -3.52
C VAL A 14 11.59 -9.31 -3.34
N ARG A 15 11.83 -8.56 -2.27
CA ARG A 15 13.15 -8.03 -1.93
C ARG A 15 13.54 -8.47 -0.53
N THR A 16 14.78 -8.88 -0.34
CA THR A 16 15.39 -9.07 0.96
C THR A 16 16.16 -7.82 1.37
N LEU A 17 16.38 -7.63 2.67
CA LEU A 17 17.39 -6.67 3.10
C LEU A 17 18.76 -7.20 2.63
N ALA A 18 19.46 -6.45 1.79
CA ALA A 18 20.89 -6.68 1.62
C ALA A 18 21.54 -6.40 2.97
N LEU A 19 22.03 -7.44 3.66
CA LEU A 19 22.93 -7.31 4.79
C LEU A 19 24.13 -6.49 4.30
N HIS A 20 24.08 -5.17 4.44
CA HIS A 20 25.28 -4.36 4.38
C HIS A 20 26.06 -4.77 5.61
N THR A 21 27.20 -5.41 5.39
CA THR A 21 28.22 -5.67 6.40
C THR A 21 28.47 -4.36 7.13
N ILE A 22 27.94 -4.23 8.34
CA ILE A 22 28.30 -3.13 9.24
C ILE A 22 29.74 -3.42 9.64
N ALA A 23 30.69 -2.76 8.99
CA ALA A 23 32.02 -2.63 9.54
C ALA A 23 31.87 -1.88 10.87
N LEU A 24 31.97 -2.61 11.98
CA LEU A 24 32.10 -2.08 13.32
C LEU A 24 33.45 -1.36 13.40
N THR A 25 33.48 -0.09 13.01
CA THR A 25 34.55 0.81 13.43
C THR A 25 34.21 1.26 14.85
N SER A 26 34.80 0.58 15.83
CA SER A 26 34.77 0.97 17.23
C SER A 26 35.50 2.31 17.40
N CYS A 27 34.75 3.39 17.47
CA CYS A 27 35.23 4.67 18.03
C CYS A 27 34.83 4.73 19.49
N THR A 28 35.76 4.33 20.36
CA THR A 28 35.74 4.62 21.80
C THR A 28 35.91 6.13 22.00
N GLY A 29 34.83 6.79 22.42
CA GLY A 29 34.86 8.20 22.82
C GLY A 29 33.91 8.42 23.99
N ALA A 30 34.45 8.35 25.20
CA ALA A 30 33.73 8.67 26.42
C ALA A 30 33.39 10.17 26.47
N VAL A 31 32.12 10.53 26.62
CA VAL A 31 31.70 11.89 26.96
C VAL A 31 30.90 11.84 28.25
N LYS A 32 31.45 12.54 29.26
CA LYS A 32 30.87 12.76 30.59
C LYS A 32 29.50 13.42 30.49
N ALA A 33 28.54 12.89 31.24
CA ALA A 33 27.29 13.55 31.56
C ALA A 33 27.53 14.68 32.58
N GLN A 34 26.84 15.80 32.40
CA GLN A 34 26.59 16.75 33.49
C GLN A 34 25.19 17.38 33.32
N PRO A 35 24.38 17.49 34.39
CA PRO A 35 22.97 17.87 34.31
C PRO A 35 22.74 19.37 34.58
N GLN A 36 21.45 19.76 34.52
CA GLN A 36 20.80 21.06 34.85
C GLN A 36 20.45 21.88 33.58
N ALA A 37 19.27 22.50 33.43
CA ALA A 37 18.10 22.73 34.28
C ALA A 37 16.91 23.14 33.37
N GLY A 38 15.69 23.13 33.91
CA GLY A 38 14.62 24.02 33.43
C GLY A 38 13.34 23.35 32.95
N SER A 39 12.29 23.50 33.74
CA SER A 39 10.87 23.49 33.36
C SER A 39 10.23 24.74 33.98
N PRO A 40 9.00 25.15 33.64
CA PRO A 40 8.24 24.98 32.40
C PRO A 40 7.56 26.29 31.95
N LEU A 41 7.53 26.67 30.68
CA LEU A 41 6.54 27.64 30.17
C LEU A 41 6.32 27.50 28.66
N SER A 42 5.13 27.06 28.25
CA SER A 42 4.42 27.49 27.03
C SER A 42 3.09 26.71 27.01
N GLY A 43 1.92 27.33 27.12
CA GLY A 43 1.42 28.27 26.13
C GLY A 43 0.59 27.49 25.12
N SER A 44 -0.74 27.45 25.32
CA SER A 44 -1.69 27.04 24.29
C SER A 44 -1.49 27.89 23.02
N PRO A 45 -1.68 27.31 21.83
CA PRO A 45 -2.55 28.01 20.90
C PRO A 45 -3.43 27.10 20.02
N LEU A 46 -4.67 27.56 19.88
CA LEU A 46 -5.37 27.79 18.62
C LEU A 46 -5.75 26.57 17.76
N SER A 47 -7.04 26.25 17.91
CA SER A 47 -7.98 26.08 16.81
C SER A 47 -7.56 26.70 15.47
N GLY A 48 -7.81 25.93 14.40
CA GLY A 48 -8.08 26.49 13.08
C GLY A 48 -6.91 26.48 12.10
N ARG A 49 -6.87 25.45 11.24
CA ARG A 49 -6.55 25.64 9.82
C ARG A 49 -7.44 24.72 8.97
N PRO A 50 -8.28 25.26 8.09
CA PRO A 50 -8.88 24.46 7.03
C PRO A 50 -7.76 24.09 6.06
N TRP A 51 -7.69 22.79 5.73
CA TRP A 51 -6.74 22.30 4.74
C TRP A 51 -6.98 23.00 3.41
N GLY A 52 -5.94 23.65 2.93
CA GLY A 52 -5.96 24.44 1.69
C GLY A 52 -6.42 23.63 0.49
N ASN A 53 -7.07 24.35 -0.42
CA ASN A 53 -7.57 23.89 -1.71
C ASN A 53 -6.61 22.91 -2.40
N VAL A 54 -7.09 21.69 -2.60
CA VAL A 54 -6.46 20.71 -3.51
C VAL A 54 -6.86 21.09 -4.94
N PRO A 55 -5.93 21.12 -5.91
CA PRO A 55 -6.30 21.28 -7.31
C PRO A 55 -7.20 20.12 -7.73
N SER A 56 -8.47 20.40 -8.00
CA SER A 56 -9.48 19.45 -8.49
C SER A 56 -9.29 19.03 -9.96
N GLY A 57 -8.13 19.34 -10.55
CA GLY A 57 -7.88 19.15 -11.98
C GLY A 57 -7.09 17.88 -12.30
N SER A 58 -7.68 16.70 -12.11
CA SER A 58 -7.28 15.52 -12.91
C SER A 58 -8.27 15.39 -14.05
N SER A 59 -8.16 16.28 -15.03
CA SER A 59 -8.91 16.14 -16.28
C SER A 59 -8.38 14.91 -17.00
N LEU A 60 -9.23 13.89 -17.13
CA LEU A 60 -8.94 12.74 -17.97
C LEU A 60 -8.79 13.24 -19.41
N LEU A 61 -7.58 13.21 -19.95
CA LEU A 61 -7.39 13.35 -21.40
C LEU A 61 -7.84 12.02 -22.01
N CYS A 62 -9.06 12.01 -22.51
CA CYS A 62 -9.62 10.90 -23.27
C CYS A 62 -9.57 11.24 -24.75
N LEU A 63 -8.81 10.47 -25.52
CA LEU A 63 -8.81 10.52 -26.98
C LEU A 63 -9.58 9.28 -27.47
N ASP A 64 -10.57 9.46 -28.33
CA ASP A 64 -11.37 8.38 -28.93
C ASP A 64 -12.01 7.41 -27.92
N GLY A 65 -12.42 7.92 -26.74
CA GLY A 65 -13.02 7.11 -25.68
C GLY A 65 -12.03 6.27 -24.86
N GLU A 66 -10.72 6.51 -25.03
CA GLU A 66 -9.66 5.91 -24.24
C GLU A 66 -8.97 6.98 -23.40
N CYS A 67 -9.14 6.89 -22.07
CA CYS A 67 -8.55 7.83 -21.14
C CYS A 67 -7.15 7.34 -20.73
N GLN A 68 -6.21 8.27 -20.63
CA GLN A 68 -4.93 7.95 -19.99
C GLN A 68 -5.19 7.44 -18.56
N PRO A 69 -4.42 6.44 -18.07
CA PRO A 69 -4.59 5.94 -16.73
C PRO A 69 -4.52 7.07 -15.72
N ALA A 70 -5.60 7.25 -14.97
CA ALA A 70 -5.70 8.28 -13.95
C ALA A 70 -5.66 7.68 -12.57
N ILE A 71 -5.03 8.42 -11.67
CA ILE A 71 -4.91 8.10 -10.27
C ILE A 71 -5.58 9.23 -9.48
N SER A 72 -6.51 8.88 -8.60
CA SER A 72 -7.12 9.83 -7.67
C SER A 72 -7.16 9.27 -6.26
N LYS A 73 -7.13 10.15 -5.26
CA LYS A 73 -7.35 9.77 -3.86
C LYS A 73 -8.86 9.67 -3.61
N VAL A 74 -9.27 8.63 -2.89
CA VAL A 74 -10.68 8.35 -2.54
C VAL A 74 -10.76 7.80 -1.11
N ILE A 75 -11.97 7.62 -0.60
CA ILE A 75 -12.23 6.89 0.65
C ILE A 75 -12.95 5.58 0.31
N PHE A 76 -12.53 4.48 0.92
CA PHE A 76 -13.15 3.16 0.75
C PHE A 76 -13.34 2.50 2.11
N PHE A 77 -14.60 2.24 2.51
CA PHE A 77 -14.95 1.78 3.86
C PHE A 77 -14.21 2.56 4.96
N ASP A 78 -14.34 3.89 4.92
CA ASP A 78 -13.73 4.84 5.86
C ASP A 78 -12.19 4.86 5.90
N ARG A 79 -11.54 4.31 4.87
CA ARG A 79 -10.07 4.28 4.76
C ARG A 79 -9.58 5.13 3.59
N PRO A 80 -8.46 5.86 3.76
CA PRO A 80 -7.76 6.48 2.64
C PRO A 80 -7.35 5.45 1.60
N ALA A 81 -7.68 5.73 0.34
CA ALA A 81 -7.50 4.82 -0.76
C ALA A 81 -7.09 5.58 -2.04
N TYR A 82 -6.67 4.82 -3.04
CA TYR A 82 -6.33 5.30 -4.36
C TYR A 82 -7.20 4.58 -5.38
N ARG A 83 -7.83 5.34 -6.26
CA ARG A 83 -8.51 4.82 -7.46
C ARG A 83 -7.54 4.90 -8.63
N LEU A 84 -7.36 3.79 -9.34
CA LEU A 84 -6.60 3.70 -10.58
C LEU A 84 -7.55 3.24 -11.69
N THR A 85 -7.73 4.05 -12.74
CA THR A 85 -8.71 3.79 -13.81
C THR A 85 -8.16 4.12 -15.19
N ASP A 86 -8.58 3.37 -16.21
CA ASP A 86 -8.36 3.67 -17.64
C ASP A 86 -9.63 4.25 -18.31
N GLY A 87 -10.64 4.62 -17.52
CA GLY A 87 -11.95 5.08 -17.98
C GLY A 87 -12.95 3.96 -18.29
N ARG A 88 -12.50 2.71 -18.44
CA ARG A 88 -13.38 1.54 -18.68
C ARG A 88 -13.48 0.66 -17.44
N THR A 89 -12.36 0.45 -16.78
CA THR A 89 -12.21 -0.33 -15.56
C THR A 89 -11.53 0.50 -14.48
N GLU A 90 -11.70 0.09 -13.24
CA GLU A 90 -11.09 0.72 -12.09
C GLU A 90 -10.66 -0.31 -11.05
N ALA A 91 -9.60 0.04 -10.33
CA ALA A 91 -9.15 -0.65 -9.14
C ALA A 91 -9.14 0.34 -7.97
N ILE A 92 -9.55 -0.11 -6.78
CA ILE A 92 -9.43 0.64 -5.52
C ILE A 92 -8.37 -0.02 -4.66
N ILE A 93 -7.31 0.73 -4.37
CA ILE A 93 -6.15 0.31 -3.60
C ILE A 93 -6.26 0.94 -2.22
N VAL A 94 -6.15 0.14 -1.16
CA VAL A 94 -6.18 0.57 0.24
C VAL A 94 -4.84 0.25 0.88
N PRO A 95 -3.89 1.22 0.91
CA PRO A 95 -2.53 0.98 1.37
C PRO A 95 -2.47 0.59 2.84
N GLU A 96 -3.38 1.12 3.68
CA GLU A 96 -3.42 0.86 5.12
C GLU A 96 -3.53 -0.64 5.47
N ILE A 97 -4.06 -1.46 4.57
CA ILE A 97 -4.16 -2.92 4.71
C ILE A 97 -3.40 -3.67 3.61
N GLY A 98 -2.66 -2.97 2.74
CA GLY A 98 -1.84 -3.57 1.69
C GLY A 98 -2.58 -4.26 0.55
N ARG A 99 -3.87 -3.92 0.33
CA ARG A 99 -4.76 -4.64 -0.60
C ARG A 99 -5.40 -3.75 -1.67
N ILE A 100 -5.67 -4.36 -2.82
CA ILE A 100 -6.68 -3.97 -3.80
C ILE A 100 -8.02 -4.51 -3.29
N MET A 101 -8.91 -3.61 -2.93
CA MET A 101 -10.20 -3.95 -2.31
C MET A 101 -11.36 -3.98 -3.31
N SER A 102 -11.22 -3.29 -4.43
CA SER A 102 -12.21 -3.33 -5.51
C SER A 102 -11.54 -3.40 -6.87
N TYR A 103 -12.14 -4.15 -7.79
CA TYR A 103 -11.81 -4.15 -9.21
C TYR A 103 -13.07 -4.42 -10.03
N GLY A 104 -13.31 -3.64 -11.07
CA GLY A 104 -14.51 -3.79 -11.91
C GLY A 104 -14.58 -2.78 -13.04
N LYS A 105 -15.70 -2.77 -13.77
CA LYS A 105 -16.02 -1.67 -14.71
C LYS A 105 -16.24 -0.37 -13.93
N VAL A 106 -15.90 0.77 -14.52
CA VAL A 106 -16.23 2.08 -13.92
C VAL A 106 -17.74 2.17 -13.71
N GLY A 107 -18.16 2.48 -12.47
CA GLY A 107 -19.58 2.53 -12.08
C GLY A 107 -20.28 1.17 -12.02
N GLY A 108 -19.57 0.08 -12.29
CA GLY A 108 -20.09 -1.30 -12.22
C GLY A 108 -19.90 -1.95 -10.85
N PRO A 109 -20.34 -3.22 -10.70
CA PRO A 109 -20.14 -3.96 -9.47
C PRO A 109 -18.67 -4.28 -9.24
N ASN A 110 -18.29 -4.38 -7.96
CA ASN A 110 -17.00 -4.91 -7.56
C ASN A 110 -16.93 -6.42 -7.85
N LEU A 111 -15.86 -6.87 -8.50
CA LEU A 111 -15.60 -8.28 -8.81
C LEU A 111 -14.79 -8.99 -7.73
N LEU A 112 -14.27 -8.26 -6.75
CA LEU A 112 -13.59 -8.82 -5.59
C LEU A 112 -14.56 -8.95 -4.42
N TRP A 113 -14.50 -10.08 -3.72
CA TRP A 113 -15.29 -10.25 -2.51
C TRP A 113 -14.80 -9.31 -1.41
N ASN A 114 -15.72 -8.68 -0.67
CA ASN A 114 -15.39 -7.89 0.52
C ASN A 114 -16.02 -8.50 1.75
N ALA A 115 -15.26 -8.56 2.83
CA ALA A 115 -15.80 -8.99 4.09
C ALA A 115 -16.76 -7.93 4.66
N PRO A 116 -17.86 -8.35 5.33
CA PRO A 116 -18.64 -7.43 6.14
C PRO A 116 -17.75 -6.70 7.14
N THR A 117 -17.99 -5.40 7.37
CA THR A 117 -17.22 -4.59 8.32
C THR A 117 -17.28 -5.15 9.75
N THR A 118 -18.41 -5.79 10.08
CA THR A 118 -18.69 -6.52 11.32
C THR A 118 -17.92 -7.82 11.47
N LYS A 119 -17.26 -8.31 10.41
CA LYS A 119 -16.46 -9.54 10.50
C LYS A 119 -15.29 -9.32 11.46
N GLY A 120 -15.18 -10.23 12.43
CA GLY A 120 -14.16 -10.23 13.47
C GLY A 120 -12.77 -10.60 12.96
N VAL A 121 -11.87 -10.76 13.92
CA VAL A 121 -10.47 -11.13 13.72
C VAL A 121 -10.30 -12.60 14.06
N ASP A 122 -9.66 -13.36 13.19
CA ASP A 122 -9.35 -14.78 13.36
C ASP A 122 -7.85 -14.96 13.64
N TRP A 123 -7.51 -15.43 14.86
CA TRP A 123 -6.12 -15.58 15.33
C TRP A 123 -5.26 -14.31 15.13
N GLY A 124 -5.83 -13.14 15.40
CA GLY A 124 -5.15 -11.85 15.23
C GLY A 124 -5.08 -11.34 13.79
N TRP A 125 -5.64 -12.06 12.82
CA TRP A 125 -5.71 -11.65 11.42
C TRP A 125 -7.15 -11.35 10.98
N LYS A 126 -7.37 -10.18 10.35
CA LYS A 126 -8.67 -9.80 9.80
C LYS A 126 -8.69 -10.05 8.29
N ASN A 127 -9.63 -10.89 7.83
CA ASN A 127 -9.87 -11.03 6.40
C ASN A 127 -10.76 -9.88 5.92
N TYR A 128 -10.17 -8.90 5.23
CA TYR A 128 -10.92 -7.79 4.63
C TYR A 128 -11.64 -8.16 3.32
N GLY A 129 -11.26 -9.28 2.69
CA GLY A 129 -11.56 -9.55 1.27
C GLY A 129 -10.55 -8.86 0.34
N GLY A 130 -10.92 -8.58 -0.90
CA GLY A 130 -9.99 -8.03 -1.90
C GLY A 130 -8.94 -9.07 -2.33
N ASP A 131 -7.83 -8.58 -2.86
CA ASP A 131 -6.69 -9.43 -3.18
C ASP A 131 -5.90 -9.82 -1.92
N LYS A 132 -5.22 -10.97 -1.99
CA LYS A 132 -4.34 -11.47 -0.92
C LYS A 132 -2.99 -11.80 -1.52
N ASN A 133 -1.93 -11.38 -0.85
CA ASN A 133 -0.56 -11.67 -1.27
C ASN A 133 0.14 -12.38 -0.13
N TRP A 134 0.33 -13.69 -0.29
CA TRP A 134 0.99 -14.52 0.72
C TRP A 134 2.19 -15.22 0.10
N LEU A 135 3.19 -15.54 0.93
CA LEU A 135 4.31 -16.36 0.48
C LEU A 135 3.85 -17.79 0.24
N ALA A 136 4.33 -18.38 -0.84
CA ALA A 136 4.10 -19.78 -1.17
C ALA A 136 5.42 -20.58 -1.01
N PRO A 137 5.32 -21.88 -0.70
CA PRO A 137 4.10 -22.59 -0.31
C PRO A 137 3.72 -22.34 1.15
N GLN A 138 2.43 -22.49 1.50
CA GLN A 138 1.97 -22.34 2.89
C GLN A 138 2.52 -23.43 3.82
N SER A 139 2.83 -24.62 3.28
CA SER A 139 3.45 -25.73 4.03
C SER A 139 4.76 -25.34 4.72
N ASP A 140 5.46 -24.33 4.19
CA ASP A 140 6.78 -23.92 4.68
C ASP A 140 6.66 -22.82 5.76
N TRP A 141 5.45 -22.35 6.05
CA TRP A 141 5.22 -21.30 7.04
C TRP A 141 5.63 -21.69 8.47
N PRO A 142 5.40 -22.93 8.97
CA PRO A 142 5.93 -23.34 10.27
C PRO A 142 7.44 -23.16 10.39
N VAL A 143 8.19 -23.35 9.30
CA VAL A 143 9.66 -23.19 9.26
C VAL A 143 10.06 -21.73 9.08
N THR A 144 9.38 -21.01 8.18
CA THR A 144 9.79 -19.65 7.76
C THR A 144 9.21 -18.53 8.62
N GLN A 145 8.12 -18.77 9.33
CA GLN A 145 7.48 -17.80 10.23
C GLN A 145 7.10 -18.36 11.61
N GLY A 146 7.51 -19.60 11.92
CA GLY A 146 7.24 -20.23 13.22
C GLY A 146 5.78 -20.65 13.45
N LYS A 147 4.91 -20.53 12.45
CA LYS A 147 3.48 -20.87 12.54
C LYS A 147 2.89 -21.22 11.17
N GLY A 148 1.91 -22.12 11.12
CA GLY A 148 1.20 -22.47 9.87
C GLY A 148 0.06 -21.51 9.48
N TRP A 149 -0.37 -20.67 10.43
CA TRP A 149 -1.46 -19.70 10.28
C TRP A 149 -1.40 -18.70 11.45
N PRO A 150 -1.84 -17.43 11.31
CA PRO A 150 -2.23 -16.71 10.09
C PRO A 150 -1.04 -16.38 9.15
N PRO A 151 -1.28 -15.77 7.97
CA PRO A 151 -0.20 -15.19 7.16
C PRO A 151 0.62 -14.14 7.92
N ASP A 152 1.82 -13.87 7.43
CA ASP A 152 2.66 -12.78 7.90
C ASP A 152 1.97 -11.42 7.67
N THR A 153 1.83 -10.65 8.75
CA THR A 153 1.10 -9.38 8.76
C THR A 153 1.79 -8.30 7.93
N ALA A 154 3.11 -8.39 7.72
CA ALA A 154 3.83 -7.48 6.83
C ALA A 154 3.29 -7.57 5.40
N PHE A 155 2.95 -8.78 4.93
CA PHE A 155 2.42 -8.97 3.58
C PHE A 155 0.90 -8.75 3.51
N ASP A 156 0.19 -9.05 4.59
CA ASP A 156 -1.26 -8.95 4.63
C ASP A 156 -1.80 -8.50 6.00
N GLY A 157 -2.20 -7.23 6.10
CA GLY A 157 -2.86 -6.64 7.26
C GLY A 157 -2.18 -5.41 7.86
N GLN A 158 -0.93 -5.12 7.46
CA GLN A 158 -0.22 -3.90 7.85
C GLN A 158 -0.20 -2.83 6.74
N PRO A 159 -0.02 -1.54 7.09
CA PRO A 159 0.13 -0.48 6.11
C PRO A 159 1.31 -0.69 5.17
N HIS A 160 1.03 -0.64 3.88
CA HIS A 160 2.04 -0.55 2.82
C HIS A 160 2.27 0.92 2.48
N GLN A 161 3.53 1.28 2.28
CA GLN A 161 3.86 2.59 1.72
C GLN A 161 3.39 2.65 0.28
N ILE A 162 2.79 3.78 -0.13
CA ILE A 162 2.34 3.97 -1.50
C ILE A 162 3.02 5.17 -2.14
N GLU A 163 3.42 5.00 -3.39
CA GLU A 163 4.02 6.04 -4.22
C GLU A 163 3.29 6.11 -5.57
N VAL A 164 2.96 7.33 -5.99
CA VAL A 164 2.46 7.61 -7.35
C VAL A 164 3.67 7.82 -8.24
N LEU A 165 3.88 6.91 -9.19
CA LEU A 165 4.98 6.98 -10.14
C LEU A 165 4.53 7.62 -11.45
N SER A 166 5.50 8.11 -12.23
CA SER A 166 5.28 8.59 -13.59
C SER A 166 4.62 7.53 -14.48
N GLY A 167 3.79 7.98 -15.43
CA GLY A 167 3.14 7.10 -16.41
C GLY A 167 1.96 6.30 -15.85
N GLY A 168 1.24 6.85 -14.86
CA GLY A 168 -0.01 6.29 -14.35
C GLY A 168 0.17 4.98 -13.58
N LYS A 169 1.24 4.87 -12.79
CA LYS A 169 1.55 3.65 -12.02
C LYS A 169 1.51 3.95 -10.53
N LEU A 170 1.05 2.98 -9.75
CA LEU A 170 1.10 2.99 -8.29
C LEU A 170 2.10 1.93 -7.83
N GLN A 171 2.98 2.28 -6.90
CA GLN A 171 3.84 1.31 -6.23
C GLN A 171 3.43 1.17 -4.76
N LEU A 172 3.18 -0.07 -4.33
CA LEU A 172 3.03 -0.43 -2.93
C LEU A 172 4.29 -1.13 -2.45
N THR A 173 4.79 -0.74 -1.28
CA THR A 173 5.92 -1.37 -0.62
C THR A 173 5.50 -1.81 0.77
N SER A 174 5.54 -3.12 1.01
CA SER A 174 5.23 -3.67 2.33
C SER A 174 6.33 -3.32 3.35
N PRO A 175 6.03 -3.38 4.66
CA PRO A 175 7.05 -3.49 5.69
C PRO A 175 7.98 -4.69 5.41
N LEU A 176 9.17 -4.65 6.01
CA LEU A 176 10.03 -5.83 6.08
C LEU A 176 9.40 -6.83 7.05
N SER A 177 9.19 -8.05 6.61
CA SER A 177 8.77 -9.15 7.48
C SER A 177 9.87 -9.46 8.49
N ALA A 178 9.53 -9.44 9.78
CA ALA A 178 10.44 -9.83 10.85
C ALA A 178 10.74 -11.35 10.82
N ASN A 179 9.83 -12.14 10.25
CA ASN A 179 9.96 -13.59 10.16
C ASN A 179 10.94 -14.01 9.05
N THR A 180 10.88 -13.34 7.91
CA THR A 180 11.55 -13.78 6.69
C THR A 180 12.61 -12.81 6.17
N GLY A 181 12.68 -11.58 6.70
CA GLY A 181 13.55 -10.54 6.17
C GLY A 181 13.18 -10.10 4.74
N MET A 182 11.99 -10.46 4.26
CA MET A 182 11.49 -10.13 2.92
C MET A 182 10.47 -8.99 2.96
N ARG A 183 10.33 -8.28 1.83
CA ARG A 183 9.24 -7.32 1.58
C ARG A 183 8.70 -7.48 0.17
N PHE A 184 7.43 -7.18 -0.02
CA PHE A 184 6.81 -7.07 -1.33
C PHE A 184 6.90 -5.65 -1.86
N VAL A 185 7.26 -5.54 -3.13
CA VAL A 185 7.14 -4.31 -3.92
C VAL A 185 6.24 -4.63 -5.10
N ARG A 186 5.06 -4.01 -5.10
CA ARG A 186 4.01 -4.24 -6.11
C ARG A 186 3.85 -2.98 -6.95
N THR A 187 3.92 -3.10 -8.27
CA THR A 187 3.58 -2.01 -9.19
C THR A 187 2.27 -2.34 -9.88
N LEU A 188 1.28 -1.45 -9.74
CA LEU A 188 -0.06 -1.55 -10.28
C LEU A 188 -0.22 -0.52 -11.40
N TYR A 189 -0.67 -0.95 -12.57
CA TYR A 189 -0.77 -0.08 -13.75
C TYR A 189 -1.66 -0.68 -14.83
N TYR A 190 -2.14 0.16 -15.74
CA TYR A 190 -2.69 -0.29 -17.01
C TYR A 190 -1.58 -0.32 -18.06
N ALA A 191 -1.45 -1.45 -18.76
CA ALA A 191 -0.55 -1.59 -19.89
C ALA A 191 -1.33 -1.51 -21.18
N ASP A 192 -0.76 -0.86 -22.18
CA ASP A 192 -1.25 -0.98 -23.56
C ASP A 192 -1.11 -2.44 -24.00
N ASN A 193 -2.06 -2.90 -24.84
CA ASN A 193 -1.87 -4.19 -25.50
C ASN A 193 -0.67 -4.05 -26.44
N GLY A 194 0.43 -4.74 -26.11
CA GLY A 194 1.47 -5.06 -27.08
C GLY A 194 0.93 -5.98 -28.16
#